data_AF-A0A9P7US70-F1
#
_entry.id   AF-A0A9P7US70-F1
#
_cell.length_a   1.000
_cell.length_b   1.000
_cell.length_c   1.000
_cell.angle_alpha   90.00
_cell.angle_beta   90.00
_cell.angle_gamma   90.00
#
_symmetry.space_group_name_H-M   'P 1'
#
loop_
_entity.id
_entity.type
_entity.pdbx_description
1 polymer ?
#
loop_
_entity_poly.entity_id
_entity_poly.type
_entity_poly.pdbx_seq_one_letter_code
_entity_poly.pdbx_strand_id
1 'polypeptide(L)'
;MFHQIPCPYQGCLRTFALQGHLTKHTNAVHQNEHRNLPTPPIHTNFDEPGPSVLLITPELEDIAVDPVNTEKHYHPILSGWKCDANGNRLPHGAPPEGPPVIENEWEPFANEAGFRIADLLYRKVEMSHARVNELLDIWFHDVSTRYGGTSAPFSSQQHLYEMIDSIKHGSVPWCCLETEVEPPEDTTPEYLKSSYQVWYRDPDTVLSNILSNQDFSDDFDTAPYVHVNKDSKCCWSDFMSGNYAFNHAVHFLYQEFQSAVLNKVAVLDEHF
;
A
#
# COMPACT_ATOMS: atom_id res chain seq x y z
N MET A 1 31.24 -2.37 -29.67
CA MET A 1 31.24 -1.28 -28.67
C MET A 1 29.79 -0.83 -28.53
N PHE A 2 29.10 -1.20 -27.45
CA PHE A 2 27.70 -0.85 -27.27
C PHE A 2 27.61 0.60 -26.79
N HIS A 3 26.95 1.46 -27.56
CA HIS A 3 26.71 2.84 -27.18
C HIS A 3 25.68 2.85 -26.05
N GLN A 4 26.08 3.26 -24.85
CA GLN A 4 25.19 3.42 -23.72
C GLN A 4 24.86 4.89 -23.52
N ILE A 5 23.58 5.19 -23.32
CA ILE A 5 23.02 6.52 -23.16
C ILE A 5 22.86 6.78 -21.64
N PRO A 6 23.64 7.69 -21.03
CA PRO A 6 23.50 8.02 -19.63
C PRO A 6 22.24 8.83 -19.35
N CYS A 7 21.67 8.68 -18.14
CA CYS A 7 20.61 9.55 -17.66
C CYS A 7 21.12 10.99 -17.49
N PRO A 8 20.40 12.02 -17.96
CA PRO A 8 20.85 13.41 -17.87
C PRO A 8 20.65 14.06 -16.49
N TYR A 9 19.95 13.40 -15.55
CA TYR A 9 19.67 13.93 -14.22
C TYR A 9 20.90 13.84 -13.30
N GLN A 10 21.24 14.96 -12.66
CA GLN A 10 22.42 15.06 -11.80
C GLN A 10 22.30 14.09 -10.61
N GLY A 11 23.28 13.20 -10.45
CA GLY A 11 23.28 12.16 -9.41
C GLY A 11 22.67 10.82 -9.84
N CYS A 12 22.05 10.73 -11.03
CA CYS A 12 21.55 9.45 -11.56
C CYS A 12 22.64 8.72 -12.36
N LEU A 13 23.04 7.53 -11.90
CA LEU A 13 24.12 6.75 -12.52
C LEU A 13 23.63 5.73 -13.57
N ARG A 14 22.35 5.75 -13.94
CA ARG A 14 21.77 4.76 -14.85
C ARG A 14 22.12 5.04 -16.32
N THR A 15 22.40 3.98 -17.06
CA THR A 15 22.74 3.99 -18.49
C THR A 15 21.88 3.01 -19.28
N PHE A 16 21.50 3.36 -20.50
CA PHE A 16 20.51 2.61 -21.29
C PHE A 16 21.03 2.31 -22.70
N ALA A 17 20.67 1.15 -23.24
CA ALA A 17 21.01 0.78 -24.62
C ALA A 17 20.08 1.41 -25.67
N LEU A 18 18.89 1.86 -25.26
CA LEU A 18 17.85 2.41 -26.13
C LEU A 18 17.26 3.68 -25.53
N GLN A 19 16.98 4.67 -26.38
CA GLN A 19 16.36 5.93 -25.97
C GLN A 19 15.00 5.70 -25.28
N GLY A 20 14.21 4.73 -25.76
CA GLY A 20 12.92 4.40 -25.14
C GLY A 20 13.03 3.91 -23.69
N HIS A 21 14.13 3.23 -23.33
CA HIS A 21 14.37 2.81 -21.95
C HIS A 21 14.81 3.96 -21.06
N LEU A 22 15.61 4.89 -21.61
CA LEU A 22 15.91 6.14 -20.92
C LEU A 22 14.61 6.90 -20.65
N THR A 23 13.77 7.14 -21.66
CA THR A 23 12.50 7.88 -21.49
C THR A 23 11.60 7.24 -20.43
N LYS A 24 11.45 5.91 -20.43
CA LYS A 24 10.67 5.20 -19.40
C LYS A 24 11.26 5.41 -18.00
N HIS A 25 12.58 5.31 -17.86
CA HIS A 25 13.25 5.57 -16.60
C HIS A 25 13.07 7.02 -16.14
N THR A 26 13.25 7.99 -17.04
CA THR A 26 13.09 9.41 -16.72
C THR A 26 11.68 9.73 -16.27
N ASN A 27 10.68 9.17 -16.96
CA ASN A 27 9.28 9.34 -16.58
C ASN A 27 9.02 8.66 -15.22
N ALA A 28 9.46 7.44 -14.98
CA ALA A 28 9.17 6.76 -13.72
C ALA A 28 9.92 7.33 -12.50
N VAL A 29 11.15 7.83 -12.69
CA VAL A 29 12.06 8.20 -11.59
C VAL A 29 12.20 9.71 -11.41
N HIS A 30 11.98 10.50 -12.47
CA HIS A 30 12.19 11.95 -12.48
C HIS A 30 10.93 12.75 -12.85
N GLN A 31 9.72 12.15 -12.79
CA GLN A 31 8.45 12.78 -13.20
C GLN A 31 8.09 14.07 -12.45
N ASN A 32 8.69 14.35 -11.29
CA ASN A 32 8.45 15.59 -10.53
C ASN A 32 9.27 16.81 -11.00
N GLU A 33 10.18 16.65 -11.96
CA GLU A 33 11.04 17.77 -12.44
C GLU A 33 10.58 18.34 -13.80
N HIS A 34 9.57 17.73 -14.45
CA HIS A 34 9.10 18.12 -15.78
C HIS A 34 7.98 19.17 -15.77
N ARG A 35 8.20 20.32 -15.11
CA ARG A 35 7.64 21.60 -15.60
C ARG A 35 8.72 22.26 -16.43
N ASN A 36 8.72 22.02 -17.74
CA ASN A 36 9.28 22.85 -18.83
C ASN A 36 9.82 21.96 -19.96
N LEU A 37 8.98 21.66 -20.97
CA LEU A 37 9.25 21.72 -22.42
C LEU A 37 8.14 20.96 -23.20
N PRO A 38 7.89 21.33 -24.47
CA PRO A 38 6.61 21.11 -25.14
C PRO A 38 6.47 19.72 -25.75
N THR A 39 5.24 19.20 -25.68
CA THR A 39 4.77 17.90 -26.15
C THR A 39 4.78 17.80 -27.70
N PRO A 40 5.37 16.75 -28.31
CA PRO A 40 5.09 16.37 -29.69
C PRO A 40 3.88 15.41 -29.77
N PRO A 41 3.23 15.29 -30.95
CA PRO A 41 1.89 14.74 -31.07
C PRO A 41 1.84 13.22 -30.92
N ILE A 42 0.72 12.79 -30.35
CA ILE A 42 0.34 11.40 -30.09
C ILE A 42 0.10 10.68 -31.42
N HIS A 43 0.85 9.60 -31.66
CA HIS A 43 0.45 8.56 -32.60
C HIS A 43 0.03 7.32 -31.81
N THR A 44 -1.28 7.14 -31.69
CA THR A 44 -1.92 5.91 -31.21
C THR A 44 -1.77 4.83 -32.27
N ASN A 45 -1.25 3.66 -31.92
CA ASN A 45 -1.55 2.39 -32.58
C ASN A 45 -1.10 1.25 -31.67
N PHE A 46 -2.03 0.69 -30.89
CA PHE A 46 -1.95 -0.66 -30.35
C PHE A 46 -3.38 -1.19 -30.26
N ASP A 47 -3.74 -2.01 -31.25
CA ASP A 47 -4.90 -2.90 -31.25
C ASP A 47 -4.49 -4.22 -30.58
N GLU A 48 -5.09 -4.56 -29.45
CA GLU A 48 -5.45 -5.95 -29.10
C GLU A 48 -6.59 -5.96 -28.06
N PRO A 49 -7.63 -6.80 -28.21
CA PRO A 49 -8.84 -6.74 -27.39
C PRO A 49 -8.71 -7.63 -26.14
N GLY A 50 -8.47 -7.01 -24.99
CA GLY A 50 -8.73 -7.62 -23.69
C GLY A 50 -10.22 -7.51 -23.31
N PRO A 51 -10.76 -8.41 -22.47
CA PRO A 51 -12.18 -8.44 -22.14
C PRO A 51 -12.61 -7.15 -21.44
N SER A 52 -13.65 -6.52 -21.97
CA SER A 52 -14.26 -5.31 -21.43
C SER A 52 -14.85 -5.56 -20.04
N VAL A 53 -14.06 -5.34 -19.00
CA VAL A 53 -14.60 -5.07 -17.67
C VAL A 53 -15.15 -3.66 -17.74
N LEU A 54 -16.48 -3.53 -17.74
CA LEU A 54 -17.15 -2.26 -17.51
C LEU A 54 -16.90 -1.87 -16.05
N LEU A 55 -15.70 -1.36 -15.75
CA LEU A 55 -15.50 -0.49 -14.62
C LEU A 55 -16.35 0.75 -14.89
N ILE A 56 -17.55 0.75 -14.32
CA ILE A 56 -18.25 2.00 -14.03
C ILE A 56 -17.41 2.64 -12.93
N THR A 57 -16.31 3.30 -13.31
CA THR A 57 -15.77 4.39 -12.53
C THR A 57 -16.88 5.45 -12.53
N PRO A 58 -17.55 5.75 -11.40
CA PRO A 58 -18.24 7.01 -11.32
C PRO A 58 -17.19 8.06 -11.67
N GLU A 59 -17.47 8.84 -12.70
CA GLU A 59 -16.72 10.03 -13.07
C GLU A 59 -16.89 10.98 -11.87
N LEU A 60 -16.06 10.77 -10.84
CA LEU A 60 -15.76 11.80 -9.87
C LEU A 60 -15.05 12.84 -10.72
N GLU A 61 -15.82 13.84 -11.15
CA GLU A 61 -15.25 15.07 -11.65
C GLU A 61 -14.22 15.49 -10.58
N ASP A 62 -12.94 15.37 -10.92
CA ASP A 62 -11.86 15.97 -10.16
C ASP A 62 -12.15 17.47 -10.21
N ILE A 63 -12.90 17.96 -9.22
CA ILE A 63 -13.03 19.38 -8.98
C ILE A 63 -11.62 19.79 -8.61
N ALA A 64 -10.88 20.31 -9.59
CA ALA A 64 -9.57 20.89 -9.39
C ALA A 64 -9.75 22.04 -8.39
N VAL A 65 -9.54 21.73 -7.10
CA VAL A 65 -9.64 22.71 -6.04
C VAL A 65 -8.41 23.61 -6.18
N ASP A 66 -8.66 24.83 -6.63
CA ASP A 66 -7.66 25.88 -6.77
C ASP A 66 -6.99 26.10 -5.40
N PRO A 67 -5.71 25.70 -5.20
CA PRO A 67 -5.11 25.51 -3.88
C PRO A 67 -4.88 26.82 -3.10
N VAL A 68 -5.15 27.97 -3.72
CA VAL A 68 -4.73 29.29 -3.24
C VAL A 68 -5.69 29.89 -2.22
N ASN A 69 -6.87 29.31 -1.98
CA ASN A 69 -7.78 29.84 -0.94
C ASN A 69 -8.83 28.81 -0.47
N THR A 70 -8.37 27.77 0.22
CA THR A 70 -9.26 26.84 0.90
C THR A 70 -8.84 26.72 2.36
N GLU A 71 -9.81 26.47 3.24
CA GLU A 71 -9.60 26.39 4.69
C GLU A 71 -10.01 25.01 5.19
N LYS A 72 -9.14 24.37 5.99
CA LYS A 72 -9.44 23.11 6.68
C LYS A 72 -9.75 23.41 8.15
N HIS A 73 -10.98 23.11 8.58
CA HIS A 73 -11.39 23.20 9.98
C HIS A 73 -11.36 21.81 10.62
N TYR A 74 -10.28 21.53 11.36
CA TYR A 74 -10.13 20.25 12.04
C TYR A 74 -11.06 20.12 13.24
N HIS A 75 -11.48 18.89 13.52
CA HIS A 75 -12.33 18.58 14.66
C HIS A 75 -11.63 18.93 15.99
N PRO A 76 -12.31 19.60 16.94
CA PRO A 76 -11.66 20.27 18.08
C PRO A 76 -11.03 19.32 19.12
N ILE A 77 -11.40 18.03 19.12
CA ILE A 77 -10.98 17.07 20.14
C ILE A 77 -10.19 15.92 19.51
N LEU A 78 -10.77 15.23 18.53
CA LEU A 78 -10.10 14.20 17.74
C LEU A 78 -9.18 14.83 16.69
N SER A 79 -7.94 15.05 17.12
CA SER A 79 -6.91 15.80 16.39
C SER A 79 -5.76 14.91 15.91
N GLY A 80 -5.90 13.58 16.03
CA GLY A 80 -4.92 12.63 15.48
C GLY A 80 -3.52 12.73 16.12
N TRP A 81 -3.46 13.13 17.40
CA TRP A 81 -2.19 13.28 18.12
C TRP A 81 -1.42 11.96 18.15
N LYS A 82 -0.11 12.06 17.98
CA LYS A 82 0.80 10.92 18.11
C LYS A 82 0.74 10.38 19.55
N CYS A 83 0.62 9.07 19.67
CA CYS A 83 0.60 8.36 20.95
C CYS A 83 1.67 7.26 20.96
N ASP A 84 2.11 6.86 22.16
CA ASP A 84 2.93 5.67 22.36
C ASP A 84 2.09 4.38 22.25
N ALA A 85 2.75 3.22 22.33
CA ALA A 85 2.10 1.90 22.26
C ALA A 85 1.05 1.64 23.37
N ASN A 86 1.05 2.43 24.45
CA ASN A 86 0.07 2.34 25.54
C ASN A 86 -1.07 3.36 25.37
N GLY A 87 -1.09 4.12 24.27
CA GLY A 87 -2.09 5.16 24.02
C GLY A 87 -1.82 6.49 24.74
N ASN A 88 -0.66 6.67 25.36
CA ASN A 88 -0.31 7.95 25.99
C ASN A 88 0.15 8.95 24.93
N ARG A 89 -0.30 10.20 25.06
CA ARG A 89 0.08 11.27 24.13
C ARG A 89 1.58 11.55 24.20
N LEU A 90 2.20 11.61 23.03
CA LEU A 90 3.60 12.00 22.91
C LEU A 90 3.73 13.54 22.94
N PRO A 91 4.85 14.08 23.46
CA PRO A 91 5.16 15.49 23.37
C PRO A 91 5.17 15.98 21.91
N HIS A 92 4.82 17.25 21.72
CA HIS A 92 4.88 17.87 20.39
C HIS A 92 6.32 17.82 19.84
N GLY A 93 6.50 17.22 18.66
CA GLY A 93 7.81 17.05 18.03
C GLY A 93 8.64 15.88 18.59
N ALA A 94 8.05 14.96 19.35
CA ALA A 94 8.72 13.71 19.70
C ALA A 94 9.19 13.00 18.42
N PRO A 95 10.46 12.55 18.36
CA PRO A 95 10.93 11.76 17.24
C PRO A 95 10.09 10.47 17.14
N PRO A 96 9.83 9.97 15.92
CA PRO A 96 9.25 8.65 15.77
C PRO A 96 10.06 7.62 16.56
N GLU A 97 9.41 6.59 17.09
CA GLU A 97 10.17 5.44 17.58
C GLU A 97 11.10 4.96 16.46
N GLY A 98 12.36 4.74 16.81
CA GLY A 98 13.32 4.20 15.86
C GLY A 98 12.80 2.86 15.36
N PRO A 99 12.98 2.54 14.06
CA PRO A 99 12.60 1.24 13.56
C PRO A 99 13.24 0.15 14.45
N PRO A 100 12.53 -0.96 14.71
CA PRO A 100 13.10 -2.07 15.45
C PRO A 100 14.45 -2.44 14.83
N VAL A 101 15.41 -2.86 15.66
CA VAL A 101 16.71 -3.34 15.16
C VAL A 101 16.43 -4.52 14.25
N ILE A 102 16.62 -4.34 12.95
CA ILE A 102 16.41 -5.38 11.96
C ILE A 102 17.66 -6.26 11.98
N GLU A 103 17.57 -7.46 12.58
CA GLU A 103 18.69 -8.41 12.63
C GLU A 103 19.05 -8.90 11.22
N ASN A 104 18.05 -9.04 10.34
CA ASN A 104 18.23 -9.45 8.95
C ASN A 104 17.25 -8.70 8.03
N GLU A 105 17.78 -7.73 7.27
CA GLU A 105 17.01 -6.93 6.30
C GLU A 105 16.38 -7.74 5.17
N TRP A 106 16.80 -8.99 5.01
CA TRP A 106 16.34 -9.88 3.96
C TRP A 106 15.34 -10.92 4.45
N GLU A 107 14.87 -10.83 5.70
CA GLU A 107 13.86 -11.77 6.21
C GLU A 107 12.64 -11.86 5.26
N PRO A 108 12.16 -13.08 4.97
CA PRO A 108 12.49 -14.36 5.60
C PRO A 108 13.77 -15.01 5.04
N PHE A 109 14.33 -14.52 3.94
CA PHE A 109 15.52 -15.08 3.32
C PHE A 109 16.72 -14.97 4.24
N ALA A 110 17.58 -15.99 4.23
CA ALA A 110 18.77 -16.02 5.08
C ALA A 110 19.76 -14.87 4.81
N ASN A 111 19.75 -14.31 3.59
CA ASN A 111 20.61 -13.20 3.16
C ASN A 111 20.14 -12.62 1.82
N GLU A 112 20.80 -11.55 1.37
CA GLU A 112 20.59 -10.87 0.09
C GLU A 112 20.64 -11.83 -1.11
N ALA A 113 21.55 -12.80 -1.11
CA ALA A 113 21.68 -13.72 -2.23
C ALA A 113 20.43 -14.59 -2.38
N GLY A 114 19.90 -15.12 -1.27
CA GLY A 114 18.63 -15.84 -1.25
C GLY A 114 17.49 -15.02 -1.86
N PHE A 115 17.32 -13.78 -1.40
CA PHE A 115 16.31 -12.86 -1.93
C PHE A 115 16.46 -12.62 -3.44
N ARG A 116 17.67 -12.25 -3.90
CA ARG A 116 17.92 -11.95 -5.33
C ARG A 116 17.69 -13.16 -6.23
N ILE A 117 17.97 -14.36 -5.72
CA ILE A 117 17.75 -15.61 -6.45
C ILE A 117 16.26 -15.92 -6.53
N ALA A 118 15.52 -15.78 -5.42
CA ALA A 118 14.06 -15.89 -5.45
C ALA A 118 13.43 -14.91 -6.44
N ASP A 119 13.83 -13.64 -6.38
CA ASP A 119 13.38 -12.59 -7.29
C ASP A 119 13.65 -12.91 -8.76
N LEU A 120 14.83 -13.46 -9.05
CA LEU A 120 15.18 -13.90 -10.40
C LEU A 120 14.30 -15.06 -10.84
N LEU A 121 14.32 -16.17 -10.09
CA LEU A 121 13.70 -17.44 -10.47
C LEU A 121 12.18 -17.36 -10.54
N TYR A 122 11.55 -16.72 -9.56
CA TYR A 122 10.10 -16.65 -9.46
C TYR A 122 9.52 -15.52 -10.31
N ARG A 123 10.00 -14.28 -10.13
CA ARG A 123 9.35 -13.10 -10.69
C ARG A 123 9.91 -12.66 -12.04
N LYS A 124 11.23 -12.76 -12.26
CA LYS A 124 11.85 -12.23 -13.50
C LYS A 124 11.87 -13.23 -14.64
N VAL A 125 12.16 -14.50 -14.35
CA VAL A 125 12.25 -15.54 -15.39
C VAL A 125 11.15 -16.59 -15.32
N GLU A 126 10.32 -16.57 -14.26
CA GLU A 126 9.21 -17.51 -14.06
C GLU A 126 9.62 -18.96 -14.36
N MET A 127 10.75 -19.37 -13.78
CA MET A 127 11.37 -20.65 -14.10
C MET A 127 10.47 -21.81 -13.68
N SER A 128 10.28 -22.78 -14.58
CA SER A 128 9.43 -23.95 -14.28
C SER A 128 9.96 -24.74 -13.08
N HIS A 129 9.06 -25.40 -12.35
CA HIS A 129 9.42 -26.09 -11.10
C HIS A 129 10.54 -27.12 -11.30
N ALA A 130 10.46 -27.89 -12.39
CA ALA A 130 11.48 -28.88 -12.73
C ALA A 130 12.85 -28.23 -12.95
N ARG A 131 12.91 -27.06 -13.59
CA ARG A 131 14.17 -26.34 -13.84
C ARG A 131 14.71 -25.64 -12.61
N VAL A 132 13.85 -25.16 -11.72
CA VAL A 132 14.28 -24.64 -10.42
C VAL A 132 14.98 -25.75 -9.63
N ASN A 133 14.37 -26.94 -9.53
CA ASN A 133 15.01 -28.07 -8.86
C ASN A 133 16.33 -28.47 -9.53
N GLU A 134 16.37 -28.59 -10.86
CA GLU A 134 17.60 -28.90 -11.60
C GLU A 134 18.71 -27.88 -11.34
N LEU A 135 18.39 -26.58 -11.33
CA LEU A 135 19.35 -25.53 -11.02
C LEU A 135 19.88 -25.63 -9.59
N LEU A 136 18.99 -25.85 -8.61
CA LEU A 136 19.37 -25.97 -7.20
C LEU A 136 20.24 -27.21 -6.97
N ASP A 137 19.97 -28.32 -7.67
CA ASP A 137 20.79 -29.54 -7.65
C ASP A 137 22.19 -29.30 -8.23
N ILE A 138 22.28 -28.61 -9.38
CA ILE A 138 23.57 -28.23 -9.99
C ILE A 138 24.37 -27.32 -9.04
N TRP A 139 23.69 -26.33 -8.44
CA TRP A 139 24.31 -25.41 -7.49
C TRP A 139 24.83 -26.17 -6.27
N PHE A 140 23.99 -27.02 -5.68
CA PHE A 140 24.36 -27.84 -4.53
C PHE A 140 25.60 -28.68 -4.83
N HIS A 141 25.67 -29.29 -6.02
CA HIS A 141 26.82 -30.09 -6.44
C HIS A 141 28.11 -29.27 -6.55
N ASP A 142 28.08 -28.10 -7.17
CA ASP A 142 29.26 -27.22 -7.31
C ASP A 142 29.75 -26.73 -5.94
N VAL A 143 28.84 -26.25 -5.08
CA VAL A 143 29.18 -25.73 -3.75
C VAL A 143 29.71 -26.82 -2.84
N SER A 144 29.06 -27.98 -2.82
CA SER A 144 29.50 -29.13 -2.02
C SER A 144 30.90 -29.57 -2.42
N THR A 145 31.18 -29.58 -3.73
CA THR A 145 32.48 -30.02 -4.26
C THR A 145 33.60 -29.01 -3.97
N ARG A 146 33.34 -27.71 -4.08
CA ARG A 146 34.38 -26.67 -3.95
C ARG A 146 34.61 -26.18 -2.53
N TYR A 147 33.57 -26.12 -1.71
CA TYR A 147 33.60 -25.45 -0.41
C TYR A 147 33.25 -26.39 0.75
N GLY A 148 32.90 -27.65 0.48
CA GLY A 148 32.53 -28.63 1.52
C GLY A 148 31.28 -28.23 2.31
N GLY A 149 30.47 -27.31 1.77
CA GLY A 149 29.27 -26.77 2.42
C GLY A 149 27.98 -27.30 1.81
N THR A 150 26.85 -27.07 2.50
CA THR A 150 25.54 -27.70 2.22
C THR A 150 24.48 -26.75 1.67
N SER A 151 24.83 -25.59 1.13
CA SER A 151 23.82 -24.53 0.99
C SER A 151 23.71 -23.99 -0.43
N ALA A 152 22.92 -24.69 -1.25
CA ALA A 152 22.08 -23.95 -2.19
C ALA A 152 21.18 -22.99 -1.37
N PRO A 153 20.79 -21.83 -1.93
CA PRO A 153 19.93 -20.85 -1.22
C PRO A 153 18.56 -21.44 -0.86
N PHE A 154 18.10 -22.43 -1.63
CA PHE A 154 16.87 -23.18 -1.40
C PHE A 154 17.16 -24.66 -1.60
N SER A 155 16.43 -25.52 -0.90
CA SER A 155 16.59 -26.98 -0.97
C SER A 155 15.73 -27.61 -2.06
N SER A 156 14.71 -26.90 -2.51
CA SER A 156 13.82 -27.29 -3.61
C SER A 156 13.03 -26.06 -4.06
N GLN A 157 12.31 -26.21 -5.17
CA GLN A 157 11.30 -25.25 -5.60
C GLN A 157 10.21 -25.04 -4.53
N GLN A 158 9.81 -26.10 -3.81
CA GLN A 158 8.81 -25.99 -2.75
C GLN A 158 9.32 -25.08 -1.61
N HIS A 159 10.56 -25.27 -1.18
CA HIS A 159 11.17 -24.41 -0.17
C HIS A 159 11.29 -22.95 -0.67
N LEU A 160 11.62 -22.73 -1.94
CA LEU A 160 11.60 -21.38 -2.52
C LEU A 160 10.20 -20.73 -2.38
N TYR A 161 9.12 -21.46 -2.66
CA TYR A 161 7.76 -20.91 -2.60
C TYR A 161 7.30 -20.69 -1.16
N GLU A 162 7.59 -21.62 -0.26
CA GLU A 162 7.32 -21.44 1.18
C GLU A 162 8.02 -20.20 1.72
N MET A 163 9.25 -19.93 1.28
CA MET A 163 9.97 -18.71 1.66
C MET A 163 9.29 -17.46 1.11
N ILE A 164 8.86 -17.46 -0.16
CA ILE A 164 8.11 -16.36 -0.76
C ILE A 164 6.79 -16.13 -0.01
N ASP A 165 6.04 -17.18 0.29
CA ASP A 165 4.77 -17.11 1.01
C ASP A 165 4.95 -16.66 2.47
N SER A 166 6.12 -16.90 3.05
CA SER A 166 6.45 -16.47 4.41
C SER A 166 6.85 -14.99 4.54
N ILE A 167 7.01 -14.27 3.41
CA ILE A 167 7.34 -12.84 3.42
C ILE A 167 6.30 -12.07 4.25
N LYS A 168 6.76 -11.42 5.33
CA LYS A 168 5.92 -10.64 6.24
C LYS A 168 5.87 -9.16 5.89
N HIS A 169 6.92 -8.64 5.27
CA HIS A 169 7.01 -7.22 4.93
C HIS A 169 5.95 -6.83 3.91
N GLY A 170 5.03 -5.96 4.31
CA GLY A 170 3.96 -5.43 3.47
C GLY A 170 2.99 -6.50 2.93
N SER A 171 3.06 -7.74 3.44
CA SER A 171 2.23 -8.83 2.96
C SER A 171 0.89 -8.76 3.66
N VAL A 172 -0.13 -8.33 2.92
CA VAL A 172 -1.52 -8.64 3.24
C VAL A 172 -1.91 -9.72 2.25
N PRO A 173 -2.20 -10.97 2.64
CA PRO A 173 -2.58 -12.02 1.69
C PRO A 173 -3.93 -11.71 1.02
N TRP A 174 -4.18 -12.34 -0.13
CA TRP A 174 -5.47 -12.20 -0.83
C TRP A 174 -6.45 -13.11 -0.12
N CYS A 175 -7.56 -12.54 0.31
CA CYS A 175 -8.73 -13.26 0.80
C CYS A 175 -9.74 -13.38 -0.33
N CYS A 176 -10.56 -14.42 -0.27
CA CYS A 176 -11.69 -14.61 -1.16
C CYS A 176 -12.93 -14.79 -0.31
N LEU A 177 -13.93 -13.94 -0.50
CA LEU A 177 -15.28 -14.18 -0.01
C LEU A 177 -16.15 -14.59 -1.19
N GLU A 178 -17.01 -15.57 -0.98
CA GLU A 178 -18.00 -15.99 -1.97
C GLU A 178 -19.33 -15.39 -1.55
N THR A 179 -19.97 -14.66 -2.47
CA THR A 179 -21.27 -14.05 -2.19
C THR A 179 -22.35 -15.13 -2.26
N GLU A 180 -23.01 -15.40 -1.15
CA GLU A 180 -24.26 -16.16 -1.14
C GLU A 180 -25.42 -15.17 -1.24
N VAL A 181 -26.16 -15.23 -2.34
CA VAL A 181 -27.35 -14.38 -2.53
C VAL A 181 -28.57 -15.28 -2.59
N GLU A 182 -29.41 -15.22 -1.54
CA GLU A 182 -30.77 -15.74 -1.61
C GLU A 182 -31.65 -14.72 -2.36
N PRO A 183 -32.20 -15.08 -3.53
CA PRO A 183 -32.99 -14.14 -4.30
C PRO A 183 -34.30 -13.82 -3.56
N PRO A 184 -34.64 -12.53 -3.34
CA PRO A 184 -35.82 -12.14 -2.58
C PRO A 184 -37.14 -12.50 -3.29
N GLU A 185 -37.16 -12.56 -4.63
CA GLU A 185 -38.32 -12.94 -5.44
C GLU A 185 -37.93 -13.63 -6.76
N ASP A 186 -38.85 -14.36 -7.40
CA ASP A 186 -38.62 -15.06 -8.69
C ASP A 186 -38.28 -14.12 -9.86
N THR A 187 -38.71 -12.86 -9.78
CA THR A 187 -38.46 -11.78 -10.75
C THR A 187 -37.07 -11.16 -10.66
N THR A 188 -36.23 -11.64 -9.73
CA THR A 188 -34.87 -11.11 -9.51
C THR A 188 -33.99 -11.33 -10.76
N PRO A 189 -33.27 -10.31 -11.25
CA PRO A 189 -32.34 -10.42 -12.38
C PRO A 189 -31.28 -11.52 -12.19
N GLU A 190 -30.84 -12.15 -13.28
CA GLU A 190 -29.87 -13.26 -13.28
C GLU A 190 -28.55 -12.93 -12.54
N TYR A 191 -28.08 -11.68 -12.67
CA TYR A 191 -26.85 -11.22 -12.01
C TYR A 191 -26.97 -11.13 -10.48
N LEU A 192 -28.18 -11.09 -9.93
CA LEU A 192 -28.43 -11.14 -8.49
C LEU A 192 -28.64 -12.59 -7.99
N LYS A 193 -28.78 -13.56 -8.90
CA LYS A 193 -28.89 -14.99 -8.58
C LYS A 193 -27.54 -15.72 -8.65
N SER A 194 -26.51 -15.04 -9.16
CA SER A 194 -25.19 -15.61 -9.37
C SER A 194 -24.30 -15.41 -8.14
N SER A 195 -23.52 -16.43 -7.79
CA SER A 195 -22.47 -16.29 -6.80
C SER A 195 -21.21 -15.68 -7.44
N TYR A 196 -20.60 -14.74 -6.74
CA TYR A 196 -19.37 -14.08 -7.15
C TYR A 196 -18.29 -14.30 -6.10
N GLN A 197 -17.08 -14.58 -6.58
CA GLN A 197 -15.89 -14.54 -5.75
C GLN A 197 -15.34 -13.12 -5.73
N VAL A 198 -15.32 -12.51 -4.55
CA VAL A 198 -14.74 -11.20 -4.32
C VAL A 198 -13.37 -11.42 -3.68
N TRP A 199 -12.33 -11.11 -4.44
CA TRP A 199 -10.95 -11.12 -3.97
C TRP A 199 -10.62 -9.76 -3.33
N TYR A 200 -10.19 -9.79 -2.08
CA TYR A 200 -9.87 -8.57 -1.33
C TYR A 200 -8.63 -8.78 -0.47
N ARG A 201 -8.02 -7.68 -0.03
CA ARG A 201 -7.01 -7.68 1.04
C ARG A 201 -7.72 -7.25 2.32
N ASP A 202 -7.39 -7.88 3.44
CA ASP A 202 -7.96 -7.50 4.73
C ASP A 202 -7.72 -6.01 5.01
N PRO A 203 -8.76 -5.16 5.06
CA PRO A 203 -8.59 -3.72 5.16
C PRO A 203 -7.89 -3.32 6.45
N ASP A 204 -8.16 -4.01 7.57
CA ASP A 204 -7.53 -3.71 8.85
C ASP A 204 -6.02 -3.94 8.81
N THR A 205 -5.57 -5.04 8.20
CA THR A 205 -4.14 -5.31 7.99
C THR A 205 -3.53 -4.30 7.01
N VAL A 206 -4.23 -3.92 5.93
CA VAL A 206 -3.73 -2.89 4.99
C VAL A 206 -3.52 -1.56 5.72
N LEU A 207 -4.53 -1.08 6.45
CA LEU A 207 -4.43 0.17 7.21
C LEU A 207 -3.34 0.08 8.28
N SER A 208 -3.25 -1.03 9.00
CA SER A 208 -2.20 -1.23 10.01
C SER A 208 -0.79 -1.15 9.40
N ASN A 209 -0.60 -1.73 8.21
CA ASN A 209 0.68 -1.65 7.49
C ASN A 209 1.00 -0.23 7.02
N ILE A 210 0.01 0.51 6.51
CA ILE A 210 0.17 1.93 6.13
C ILE A 210 0.55 2.76 7.37
N LEU A 211 -0.19 2.60 8.48
CA LEU A 211 0.05 3.32 9.73
C LEU A 211 1.40 2.99 10.37
N SER A 212 1.90 1.78 10.17
CA SER A 212 3.20 1.34 10.70
C SER A 212 4.38 1.84 9.87
N ASN A 213 4.15 2.28 8.63
CA ASN A 213 5.20 2.74 7.74
C ASN A 213 5.31 4.28 7.77
N GLN A 214 6.44 4.77 8.27
CA GLN A 214 6.72 6.20 8.42
C GLN A 214 6.76 6.95 7.09
N ASP A 215 7.01 6.27 5.96
CA ASP A 215 7.00 6.89 4.63
C ASP A 215 5.62 7.48 4.27
N PHE A 216 4.54 6.96 4.88
CA PHE A 216 3.18 7.44 4.66
C PHE A 216 2.73 8.49 5.70
N SER A 217 3.61 8.99 6.58
CA SER A 217 3.17 9.86 7.69
C SER A 217 2.51 11.15 7.26
N ASP A 218 2.83 11.63 6.06
CA ASP A 218 2.34 12.89 5.50
C ASP A 218 1.33 12.67 4.36
N ASP A 219 0.97 11.41 4.08
CA ASP A 219 0.13 11.05 2.92
C ASP A 219 -1.37 11.05 3.23
N PHE A 220 -1.77 11.19 4.49
CA PHE A 220 -3.18 11.25 4.89
C PHE A 220 -3.39 12.14 6.12
N ASP A 221 -4.57 12.78 6.19
CA ASP A 221 -5.00 13.46 7.40
C ASP A 221 -5.35 12.41 8.48
N THR A 222 -4.85 12.60 9.71
CA THR A 222 -5.13 11.70 10.85
C THR A 222 -6.35 12.11 11.66
N ALA A 223 -6.93 13.27 11.35
CA ALA A 223 -8.01 13.89 12.08
C ALA A 223 -9.15 14.28 11.11
N PRO A 224 -10.42 14.03 11.48
CA PRO A 224 -11.54 14.53 10.69
C PRO A 224 -11.53 16.05 10.59
N TYR A 225 -11.89 16.56 9.42
CA TYR A 225 -11.91 18.00 9.16
C TYR A 225 -13.01 18.37 8.17
N VAL A 226 -13.41 19.64 8.19
CA VAL A 226 -14.31 20.23 7.19
C VAL A 226 -13.48 21.12 6.28
N HIS A 227 -13.42 20.78 5.00
CA HIS A 227 -12.73 21.57 3.98
C HIS A 227 -13.72 22.51 3.31
N VAL A 228 -13.47 23.82 3.35
CA VAL A 228 -14.33 24.81 2.69
C VAL A 228 -13.57 25.60 1.64
N ASN A 229 -14.25 25.87 0.52
CA ASN A 229 -13.73 26.75 -0.53
C ASN A 229 -14.13 28.22 -0.30
N LYS A 230 -13.67 29.11 -1.20
CA LYS A 230 -13.98 30.55 -1.21
C LYS A 230 -15.48 30.88 -1.11
N ASP A 231 -16.32 30.02 -1.66
CA ASP A 231 -17.77 30.20 -1.70
C ASP A 231 -18.47 29.60 -0.47
N SER A 232 -17.70 29.23 0.58
CA SER A 232 -18.19 28.54 1.78
C SER A 232 -18.88 27.21 1.49
N LYS A 233 -18.51 26.54 0.39
CA LYS A 233 -19.00 25.20 0.05
C LYS A 233 -18.00 24.15 0.53
N CYS A 234 -18.54 23.03 1.00
CA CYS A 234 -17.74 21.88 1.42
C CYS A 234 -17.04 21.25 0.21
N CYS A 235 -15.75 20.99 0.36
CA CYS A 235 -14.95 20.19 -0.55
C CYS A 235 -14.67 18.84 0.12
N TRP A 236 -14.73 17.76 -0.65
CA TRP A 236 -14.40 16.42 -0.16
C TRP A 236 -13.22 15.93 -0.99
N SER A 237 -12.12 15.58 -0.34
CA SER A 237 -10.89 15.14 -1.00
C SER A 237 -10.42 13.77 -0.52
N ASP A 238 -10.77 13.39 0.70
CA ASP A 238 -10.36 12.13 1.33
C ASP A 238 -11.38 11.66 2.38
N PHE A 239 -11.11 10.52 3.00
CA PHE A 239 -11.97 9.92 4.02
C PHE A 239 -12.19 10.87 5.23
N MET A 240 -11.15 11.56 5.69
CA MET A 240 -11.22 12.43 6.86
C MET A 240 -11.92 13.76 6.60
N SER A 241 -11.94 14.21 5.34
CA SER A 241 -12.78 15.33 4.93
C SER A 241 -14.27 15.00 5.06
N GLY A 242 -14.64 13.71 5.09
CA GLY A 242 -15.99 13.15 5.04
C GLY A 242 -16.90 13.41 6.24
N ASN A 243 -18.20 13.64 5.97
CA ASN A 243 -19.21 13.88 7.01
C ASN A 243 -19.33 12.68 7.96
N TYR A 244 -19.12 11.47 7.43
CA TYR A 244 -19.10 10.26 8.22
C TYR A 244 -18.00 10.30 9.30
N ALA A 245 -16.75 10.55 8.92
CA ALA A 245 -15.63 10.60 9.85
C ALA A 245 -15.85 11.68 10.94
N PHE A 246 -16.33 12.87 10.53
CA PHE A 246 -16.62 13.96 11.45
C PHE A 246 -17.75 13.62 12.44
N ASN A 247 -18.87 13.06 11.96
CA ASN A 247 -20.00 12.70 12.82
C ASN A 247 -19.69 11.51 13.72
N HIS A 248 -18.91 10.54 13.24
CA HIS A 248 -18.49 9.40 14.04
C HIS A 248 -17.59 9.85 15.20
N ALA A 249 -16.68 10.79 14.92
CA ALA A 249 -15.88 11.48 15.92
C ALA A 249 -16.74 12.17 17.00
N VAL A 250 -17.78 12.90 16.59
CA VAL A 250 -18.74 13.53 17.50
C VAL A 250 -19.49 12.49 18.34
N HIS A 251 -19.96 11.40 17.72
CA HIS A 251 -20.70 10.34 18.42
C HIS A 251 -19.85 9.62 19.48
N PHE A 252 -18.60 9.30 19.16
CA PHE A 252 -17.66 8.70 20.11
C PHE A 252 -17.47 9.58 21.36
N LEU A 253 -17.34 10.90 21.17
CA LEU A 253 -17.28 11.83 22.29
C LEU A 253 -18.52 11.79 23.16
N TYR A 254 -19.71 11.82 22.57
CA TYR A 254 -20.95 11.74 23.35
C TYR A 254 -21.01 10.48 24.21
N GLN A 255 -20.54 9.34 23.70
CA GLN A 255 -20.48 8.10 24.47
C GLN A 255 -19.44 8.17 25.60
N GLU A 256 -18.20 8.59 25.33
CA GLU A 256 -17.17 8.68 26.38
C GLU A 256 -17.52 9.70 27.46
N PHE A 257 -18.09 10.86 27.10
CA PHE A 257 -18.56 11.84 28.07
C PHE A 257 -19.71 11.28 28.91
N GLN A 258 -20.66 10.54 28.33
CA GLN A 258 -21.72 9.89 29.11
C GLN A 258 -21.16 8.82 30.05
N SER A 259 -20.22 7.99 29.60
CA SER A 259 -19.57 6.97 30.43
C SER A 259 -18.75 7.59 31.56
N ALA A 260 -18.01 8.67 31.30
CA ALA A 260 -17.24 9.39 32.31
C ALA A 260 -18.14 10.10 33.34
N VAL A 261 -19.28 10.63 32.92
CA VAL A 261 -20.28 11.22 33.81
C VAL A 261 -20.97 10.15 34.65
N LEU A 262 -21.37 9.01 34.05
CA LEU A 262 -21.95 7.87 34.77
C LEU A 262 -20.97 7.28 35.80
N ASN A 263 -19.70 7.12 35.45
CA ASN A 263 -18.67 6.65 36.38
C ASN A 263 -18.42 7.64 37.52
N LYS A 264 -18.49 8.95 37.28
CA LYS A 264 -18.40 9.96 38.35
C LYS A 264 -19.62 9.96 39.27
N VAL A 265 -20.82 9.71 38.75
CA VAL A 265 -22.04 9.58 39.57
C VAL A 265 -21.98 8.31 40.42
N ALA A 266 -21.55 7.18 39.86
CA ALA A 266 -21.40 5.92 40.60
C ALA A 266 -20.39 6.02 41.75
N VAL A 267 -19.29 6.76 41.58
CA VAL A 267 -18.29 6.98 42.64
C VAL A 267 -18.78 7.94 43.73
N LEU A 268 -19.76 8.81 43.44
CA LEU A 268 -20.36 9.70 44.44
C LEU A 268 -21.48 9.02 45.24
N ASP A 269 -22.14 7.99 44.69
CA ASP A 269 -23.16 7.19 45.40
C ASP A 269 -22.56 6.15 46.37
N GLU A 270 -21.26 5.83 46.29
CA GLU A 270 -20.58 4.94 47.26
C GLU A 270 -20.02 5.67 48.50
N HIS A 271 -20.25 6.99 48.62
CA HIS A 271 -19.78 7.82 49.73
C HIS A 271 -20.90 8.47 50.57
N PHE A 272 -22.12 7.93 50.53
CA PHE A 272 -23.22 8.27 51.46
C PHE A 272 -23.71 7.06 52.26
#